data_AF-A0A8K1CIK0-F1
#
_entry.id   AF-A0A8K1CIK0-F1
#
_cell.length_a   1.000
_cell.length_b   1.000
_cell.length_c   1.000
_cell.angle_alpha   90.00
_cell.angle_beta   90.00
_cell.angle_gamma   90.00
#
_symmetry.space_group_name_H-M   'P 1'
#
loop_
_entity.id
_entity.type
_entity.pdbx_description
1 polymer ?
#
loop_
_entity_poly.entity_id
_entity_poly.type
_entity_poly.pdbx_seq_one_letter_code
_entity_poly.pdbx_strand_id
1 'polypeptide(L)'
;MDDQLLAFLVDDLIVDLCFEIHQQIKTVGMTLEELYEVDPLEKVDHAPIVPQSLVVSCSKCKRQVHASRYAPHLEKCLAGTRRQSTLARASTDDTASAS
;
A
#
# COMPACT_ATOMS: atom_id res chain seq x y z
N MET A 1 -17.70 -25.82 24.34
CA MET A 1 -17.15 -27.07 23.76
C MET A 1 -17.34 -27.09 22.25
N ASP A 2 -18.45 -26.53 21.75
CA ASP A 2 -18.79 -26.50 20.33
C ASP A 2 -17.84 -25.64 19.49
N ASP A 3 -17.38 -24.49 19.99
CA ASP A 3 -16.42 -23.64 19.27
C ASP A 3 -15.06 -24.31 19.04
N GLN A 4 -14.67 -25.18 19.98
CA GLN A 4 -13.38 -25.88 19.91
C GLN A 4 -13.44 -27.06 18.95
N LEU A 5 -14.60 -27.71 18.85
CA LEU A 5 -14.89 -28.71 17.83
C LEU A 5 -14.97 -28.08 16.43
N LEU A 6 -15.64 -26.92 16.32
CA LEU A 6 -15.73 -26.17 15.08
C LEU A 6 -14.33 -25.73 14.60
N ALA A 7 -13.49 -25.21 15.50
CA ALA A 7 -12.12 -24.83 15.16
C ALA A 7 -11.31 -26.03 14.63
N PHE A 8 -11.40 -27.19 15.28
CA PHE A 8 -10.74 -28.41 14.81
C PHE A 8 -11.21 -28.84 13.41
N LEU A 9 -12.52 -28.79 13.15
CA LEU A 9 -13.08 -29.14 11.85
C LEU A 9 -12.66 -28.15 10.75
N VAL A 10 -12.60 -26.86 11.08
CA VAL A 10 -12.13 -25.82 10.15
C VAL A 10 -10.64 -26.01 9.84
N ASP A 11 -9.83 -26.30 10.86
CA ASP A 11 -8.39 -26.53 10.71
C ASP A 11 -8.08 -27.79 9.87
N ASP A 12 -8.88 -28.85 9.97
CA ASP A 12 -8.72 -30.04 9.12
C ASP A 12 -9.13 -29.74 7.66
N LEU A 13 -10.32 -29.14 7.47
CA LEU A 13 -10.85 -28.83 6.14
C LEU A 13 -9.98 -27.84 5.36
N ILE A 14 -9.38 -26.86 6.02
CA ILE A 14 -8.56 -25.84 5.35
C ILE A 14 -7.27 -26.43 4.78
N VAL A 15 -6.69 -27.42 5.48
CA VAL A 15 -5.47 -28.10 5.02
C VAL A 15 -5.79 -28.97 3.81
N ASP A 16 -6.90 -29.71 3.85
CA ASP A 16 -7.36 -30.53 2.73
C ASP A 16 -7.61 -29.68 1.47
N LEU A 17 -8.33 -28.57 1.62
CA LEU A 17 -8.61 -27.65 0.52
C LEU A 17 -7.32 -27.05 -0.08
N CYS A 18 -6.39 -26.65 0.79
CA CYS A 18 -5.12 -26.08 0.37
C CYS A 18 -4.25 -27.11 -0.39
N PHE A 19 -4.26 -28.38 0.05
CA PHE A 19 -3.55 -29.45 -0.63
C PHE A 19 -4.15 -29.74 -2.00
N GLU A 20 -5.48 -29.80 -2.10
CA GLU A 20 -6.18 -30.04 -3.37
C GLU A 20 -5.86 -28.97 -4.41
N ILE A 21 -5.96 -27.68 -4.02
CA ILE A 21 -5.62 -26.56 -4.91
C ILE A 21 -4.14 -26.62 -5.33
N HIS A 22 -3.23 -26.86 -4.39
CA HIS A 22 -1.80 -27.00 -4.69
C HIS A 22 -1.56 -28.14 -5.68
N GLN A 23 -2.19 -29.30 -5.46
CA GLN A 23 -2.06 -30.46 -6.33
C GLN A 23 -2.58 -30.13 -7.74
N GLN A 24 -3.74 -29.48 -7.85
CA GLN A 24 -4.31 -29.10 -9.15
C GLN A 24 -3.38 -28.16 -9.92
N ILE A 25 -2.88 -27.10 -9.29
CA ILE A 25 -1.93 -26.15 -9.91
C ILE A 25 -0.65 -26.88 -10.34
N LYS A 26 -0.08 -27.72 -9.47
CA LYS A 26 1.21 -28.37 -9.69
C LYS A 26 1.16 -29.51 -10.72
N THR A 27 0.05 -30.24 -10.80
CA THR A 27 -0.04 -31.46 -11.63
C THR A 27 -0.72 -31.22 -12.96
N VAL A 28 -1.77 -30.38 -12.99
CA VAL A 28 -2.52 -30.05 -14.20
C VAL A 28 -1.93 -28.82 -14.90
N GLY A 29 -1.11 -28.04 -14.20
CA GLY A 29 -0.54 -26.80 -14.74
C GLY A 29 -1.58 -25.68 -14.85
N MET A 30 -2.70 -25.81 -14.14
CA MET A 30 -3.73 -24.77 -14.10
C MET A 30 -3.15 -23.50 -13.50
N THR A 31 -3.32 -22.41 -14.23
CA THR A 31 -3.00 -21.07 -13.77
C THR A 31 -4.06 -20.58 -12.79
N LEU A 32 -3.71 -19.58 -11.97
CA LEU A 32 -4.64 -19.04 -10.98
C LEU A 32 -5.85 -18.38 -11.67
N GLU A 33 -5.66 -17.89 -12.90
CA GLU A 33 -6.71 -17.37 -13.78
C GLU A 33 -7.69 -18.44 -14.32
N GLU A 34 -7.30 -19.72 -14.39
CA GLU A 34 -8.17 -20.81 -14.82
C GLU A 34 -8.94 -21.43 -13.65
N LEU A 35 -8.36 -21.38 -12.44
CA LEU A 35 -8.94 -21.97 -11.23
C LEU A 35 -10.08 -21.14 -10.65
N TYR A 36 -9.97 -19.83 -10.79
CA TYR A 36 -11.06 -18.92 -10.52
C TYR A 36 -11.63 -18.51 -11.88
N GLU A 37 -12.85 -18.94 -12.22
CA GLU A 37 -13.65 -18.35 -13.31
C GLU A 37 -14.02 -16.89 -12.94
N VAL A 38 -13.02 -16.06 -12.65
CA VAL A 38 -13.21 -14.63 -12.47
C VAL A 38 -13.28 -14.06 -13.86
N ASP A 39 -14.46 -13.57 -14.24
CA ASP A 39 -14.55 -12.62 -15.33
C ASP A 39 -13.46 -11.57 -15.13
N PRO A 40 -12.61 -11.31 -16.12
CA PRO A 40 -11.60 -10.27 -16.01
C PRO A 40 -12.29 -9.01 -15.53
N LEU A 41 -11.89 -8.48 -14.38
CA LEU A 41 -12.39 -7.19 -13.91
C LEU A 41 -12.27 -6.23 -15.08
N GLU A 42 -13.40 -5.74 -15.60
CA GLU A 42 -13.41 -4.75 -16.65
C GLU A 42 -12.43 -3.67 -16.18
N LYS A 43 -11.41 -3.41 -17.00
CA LYS A 43 -10.50 -2.29 -16.77
C LYS A 43 -11.33 -1.04 -16.99
N VAL A 44 -12.08 -0.65 -15.97
CA VAL A 44 -12.74 0.64 -15.93
C VAL A 44 -11.60 1.61 -15.79
N ASP A 45 -11.24 2.24 -16.90
CA ASP A 45 -10.31 3.36 -16.98
C ASP A 45 -10.93 4.58 -16.27
N HIS A 46 -11.20 4.47 -14.97
CA HIS A 46 -11.18 5.62 -14.09
C HIS A 46 -9.72 6.02 -13.97
N ALA A 47 -9.17 6.64 -15.01
CA ALA A 47 -7.99 7.45 -14.84
C ALA A 47 -8.36 8.49 -13.78
N PRO A 48 -7.88 8.37 -12.53
CA PRO A 48 -8.14 9.42 -11.59
C PRO A 48 -7.35 10.58 -12.15
N ILE A 49 -8.05 11.63 -12.58
CA ILE A 49 -7.42 12.92 -12.83
C ILE A 49 -6.95 13.38 -11.46
N VAL A 50 -5.82 12.86 -11.01
CA VAL A 50 -5.13 13.33 -9.83
C VAL A 50 -4.64 14.70 -10.23
N PRO A 51 -5.21 15.80 -9.68
CA PRO A 51 -4.76 17.11 -10.09
C PRO A 51 -3.25 17.19 -9.85
N GLN A 52 -2.52 17.74 -10.83
CA GLN A 52 -1.06 17.90 -10.75
C GLN A 52 -0.62 18.86 -9.64
N SER A 53 -1.55 19.33 -8.81
CA SER A 53 -1.34 20.11 -7.59
C SER A 53 -1.76 19.35 -6.31
N LEU A 54 -2.16 18.07 -6.39
CA LEU A 54 -2.58 17.32 -5.21
C LEU A 54 -1.38 17.09 -4.28
N VAL A 55 -1.44 17.68 -3.09
CA VAL A 55 -0.45 17.51 -2.03
C VAL A 55 -1.06 16.68 -0.91
N VAL A 56 -0.31 15.67 -0.46
CA VAL A 56 -0.68 14.77 0.63
C VAL A 56 0.33 14.86 1.76
N SER A 57 -0.12 14.74 3.00
CA SER A 57 0.76 14.73 4.17
C SER A 57 1.26 13.31 4.46
N CYS A 58 2.58 13.11 4.50
CA CYS A 58 3.15 11.82 4.87
C CYS A 58 2.79 11.45 6.32
N SER A 59 2.24 10.27 6.54
CA SER A 59 1.86 9.78 7.87
C SER A 59 3.05 9.68 8.84
N LYS A 60 4.25 9.33 8.33
CA LYS A 60 5.48 9.11 9.10
C LYS A 60 6.25 10.40 9.42
N CYS A 61 6.55 11.23 8.42
CA CYS A 61 7.39 12.43 8.62
C CYS A 61 6.59 13.74 8.68
N LYS A 62 5.26 13.69 8.51
CA LYS A 62 4.34 14.85 8.47
C LYS A 62 4.68 15.91 7.41
N ARG A 63 5.61 15.62 6.50
CA ARG A 63 5.96 16.50 5.39
C ARG A 63 4.84 16.47 4.36
N GLN A 64 4.51 17.64 3.84
CA GLN A 64 3.66 17.78 2.66
C GLN A 64 4.44 17.31 1.42
N VAL A 65 3.86 16.38 0.66
CA VAL A 65 4.48 15.74 -0.50
C VAL A 65 3.48 15.72 -1.63
N HIS A 66 3.94 16.06 -2.82
CA HIS A 66 3.10 15.99 -4.02
C HIS A 66 2.69 14.54 -4.30
N ALA A 67 1.43 14.28 -4.65
CA ALA A 67 0.91 12.92 -4.85
C ALA A 67 1.73 12.13 -5.86
N SER A 68 2.15 12.77 -6.96
CA SER A 68 3.03 12.18 -7.99
C SER A 68 4.45 11.82 -7.51
N ARG A 69 4.85 12.26 -6.32
CA ARG A 69 6.16 11.99 -5.69
C ARG A 69 6.02 11.15 -4.42
N TYR A 70 4.82 10.66 -4.10
CA TYR A 70 4.56 10.01 -2.83
C TYR A 70 5.22 8.62 -2.72
N ALA A 71 5.14 7.79 -3.77
CA ALA A 71 5.85 6.49 -3.83
C ALA A 71 7.38 6.62 -3.63
N PRO A 72 8.12 7.43 -4.42
CA PRO A 72 9.56 7.60 -4.21
C PRO A 72 9.91 8.33 -2.91
N HIS A 73 8.96 9.06 -2.30
CA HIS A 73 9.12 9.58 -0.95
C HIS A 73 9.06 8.46 0.08
N LEU A 74 8.05 7.57 0.01
CA LEU A 74 7.89 6.46 0.95
C LEU A 74 9.10 5.54 0.97
N GLU A 75 9.67 5.21 -0.19
CA GLU A 75 10.90 4.41 -0.28
C GLU A 75 12.01 5.00 0.62
N LYS A 76 12.28 6.30 0.49
CA LYS A 76 13.33 6.99 1.27
C LYS A 76 12.94 7.25 2.73
N CYS A 77 11.67 7.55 2.96
CA CYS A 77 11.12 7.91 4.26
C CYS A 77 11.00 6.68 5.16
N LEU A 78 10.57 5.55 4.61
CA LEU A 78 10.44 4.27 5.30
C LEU A 78 11.81 3.61 5.50
N ALA A 79 12.70 3.63 4.49
CA ALA A 79 14.06 3.09 4.58
C ALA A 79 15.00 3.87 5.52
N GLY A 80 14.51 4.89 6.23
CA GLY A 80 15.22 5.53 7.34
C GLY A 80 16.40 6.42 6.94
N THR A 81 16.54 6.80 5.66
CA THR A 81 17.80 7.37 5.16
C THR A 81 18.00 8.86 5.43
N ARG A 82 17.04 9.60 6.02
CA ARG A 82 17.26 11.03 6.30
C ARG A 82 16.72 11.44 7.67
N ARG A 83 17.68 11.71 8.55
CA ARG A 83 17.50 12.51 9.77
C ARG A 83 16.72 13.77 9.40
N GLN A 84 15.71 14.10 10.19
CA GLN A 84 14.96 15.35 10.08
C GLN A 84 15.97 16.49 10.22
N SER A 85 16.35 17.12 9.12
CA SER A 85 17.13 18.35 9.18
C SER A 85 16.20 19.41 9.76
N THR A 86 16.46 19.75 11.02
CA THR A 86 15.99 20.95 11.71
C THR A 86 16.02 22.14 10.76
N LEU A 87 14.85 22.64 10.38
CA LEU A 87 14.76 24.01 9.90
C LEU A 87 14.84 24.91 11.13
N ALA A 88 16.06 25.36 11.38
CA ALA A 88 16.37 26.45 12.28
C ALA A 88 15.52 27.67 11.89
N ARG A 89 14.85 28.26 12.88
CA ARG A 89 14.35 29.64 12.80
C ARG A 89 15.57 30.54 12.58
N ALA A 90 15.82 30.92 11.32
CA ALA A 90 16.58 32.12 11.03
C ALA A 90 15.62 33.30 11.25
N SER A 91 15.70 33.90 12.43
CA SER A 91 15.27 35.26 12.66
C SER A 91 16.12 36.18 11.78
N THR A 92 15.54 36.68 10.69
CA THR A 92 16.04 37.88 10.03
C THR A 92 15.19 39.04 10.52
N ASP A 93 15.73 39.73 11.53
CA ASP A 93 15.64 41.18 11.58
C ASP A 93 16.06 41.71 10.20
N ASP A 94 15.20 42.50 9.56
CA ASP A 94 15.66 43.55 8.66
C ASP A 94 14.68 44.72 8.70
N THR A 95 15.24 45.81 9.21
CA THR A 95 14.77 47.19 9.25
C THR A 95 14.64 47.82 7.86
N ALA A 96 13.76 48.85 7.77
CA ALA A 96 13.71 49.92 6.74
C ALA A 96 13.17 49.51 5.34
N SER A 97 12.37 50.29 4.59
CA SER A 97 11.99 51.71 4.64
C SER A 97 10.83 52.00 3.68
N ALA A 98 10.04 53.03 4.02
CA ALA A 98 9.41 54.04 3.15
C ALA A 98 8.53 53.63 1.95
N SER A 99 7.24 53.99 2.02
CA SER A 99 6.65 55.14 1.27
C SER A 99 5.24 55.43 1.78
#